data_AF-A0A7C5INT4-F1
#
_entry.id   AF-A0A7C5INT4-F1
#
_cell.length_a   1.000
_cell.length_b   1.000
_cell.length_c   1.000
_cell.angle_alpha   90.00
_cell.angle_beta   90.00
_cell.angle_gamma   90.00
#
_symmetry.space_group_name_H-M   'P 1'
#
loop_
_entity.id
_entity.type
_entity.pdbx_description
1 polymer ?
#
loop_
_entity_poly.entity_id
_entity_poly.type
_entity_poly.pdbx_seq_one_letter_code
_entity_poly.pdbx_strand_id
1 'polypeptide(L)'
;MKRVFSKLITAVWVCFSVSFSFAQDADVPLQHEVYPYIDRLDIKGLTGESVSTDYKPYSRRAVSEIFSKSNTKKFSARDRAWFDLTRLAADDDFVDKTQGKGVLKKLYQNRRDFFRVKNDNFRIYMNPIGILGAGVDQHNYTPGLVQESLLNYRNSRGVRVRGTAFKRLGFFTEVTENQWKAPVFMRNAHTQSGVLAGENFVKIF
;
A
#
# COMPACT_ATOMS: atom_id res chain seq x y z
N MET A 1 -11.79 -13.86 -54.74
CA MET A 1 -12.83 -13.79 -53.69
C MET A 1 -12.53 -14.64 -52.44
N LYS A 2 -12.17 -15.93 -52.54
CA LYS A 2 -11.94 -16.82 -51.37
C LYS A 2 -10.91 -16.31 -50.33
N ARG A 3 -9.81 -15.68 -50.77
CA ARG A 3 -8.77 -15.13 -49.86
C ARG A 3 -9.23 -13.93 -49.04
N VAL A 4 -10.13 -13.09 -49.59
CA VAL A 4 -10.65 -11.91 -48.87
C VAL A 4 -11.65 -12.35 -47.81
N PHE A 5 -12.48 -13.34 -48.13
CA PHE A 5 -13.44 -13.93 -47.20
C PHE A 5 -12.75 -14.62 -46.00
N SER A 6 -11.67 -15.36 -46.27
CA SER A 6 -10.83 -15.97 -45.23
C SER A 6 -10.18 -14.95 -44.29
N LYS A 7 -9.69 -13.81 -44.82
CA LYS A 7 -9.15 -12.70 -44.02
C LYS A 7 -10.22 -12.00 -43.19
N LEU A 8 -11.45 -11.90 -43.70
CA LEU A 8 -12.58 -11.33 -42.96
C LEU A 8 -12.97 -12.22 -41.77
N ILE A 9 -13.02 -13.54 -41.96
CA ILE A 9 -13.34 -14.50 -40.90
C ILE A 9 -12.28 -14.47 -39.80
N THR A 10 -10.99 -14.40 -40.16
CA THR A 10 -9.90 -14.30 -39.17
C THR A 10 -9.96 -12.98 -38.41
N ALA A 11 -10.26 -11.86 -39.08
CA ALA A 11 -10.44 -10.57 -38.41
C ALA A 11 -11.61 -10.58 -37.41
N VAL A 12 -12.74 -11.20 -37.79
CA VAL A 12 -13.90 -11.37 -36.89
C VAL A 12 -13.56 -12.24 -35.68
N TRP A 13 -12.79 -13.32 -35.88
CA TRP A 13 -12.33 -14.19 -34.79
C TRP A 13 -11.39 -13.48 -33.81
N VAL A 14 -10.47 -12.65 -34.32
CA VAL A 14 -9.57 -11.82 -33.50
C VAL A 14 -10.37 -10.75 -32.74
N CYS A 15 -11.36 -10.10 -33.35
CA CYS A 15 -12.22 -9.14 -32.64
C CYS A 15 -13.11 -9.80 -31.57
N PHE A 16 -13.59 -11.03 -31.80
CA PHE A 16 -14.42 -11.73 -30.83
C PHE A 16 -13.61 -12.17 -29.59
N SER A 17 -12.33 -12.51 -29.76
CA SER A 17 -11.46 -12.91 -28.66
C SER A 17 -11.02 -11.74 -27.74
N VAL A 18 -11.03 -10.50 -28.24
CA VAL A 18 -10.73 -9.30 -27.41
C VAL A 18 -11.90 -8.92 -26.47
N SER A 19 -13.11 -9.43 -26.70
CA SER A 19 -14.31 -9.06 -25.93
C SER A 19 -14.41 -9.71 -24.54
N PHE A 20 -13.54 -10.66 -24.21
CA PHE A 20 -13.53 -11.39 -22.93
C PHE A 20 -12.48 -10.89 -21.93
N SER A 21 -12.18 -9.59 -21.92
CA SER A 21 -11.35 -9.01 -20.87
C SER A 21 -12.13 -8.91 -19.56
N PHE A 22 -12.01 -9.92 -18.70
CA PHE A 22 -12.44 -9.84 -17.31
C PHE A 22 -11.62 -8.77 -16.59
N ALA A 23 -12.30 -7.78 -16.00
CA ALA A 23 -11.66 -6.72 -15.26
C ALA A 23 -11.08 -7.28 -13.95
N GLN A 24 -9.78 -7.08 -13.73
CA GLN A 24 -9.12 -7.42 -12.48
C GLN A 24 -9.01 -6.15 -11.62
N ASP A 25 -9.45 -6.24 -10.36
CA ASP A 25 -9.25 -5.18 -9.37
C ASP A 25 -7.78 -5.16 -8.93
N ALA A 26 -7.32 -4.05 -8.33
CA ALA A 26 -5.97 -4.03 -7.79
C ALA A 26 -5.90 -4.91 -6.53
N ASP A 27 -5.04 -5.91 -6.56
CA ASP A 27 -4.81 -6.78 -5.41
C ASP A 27 -4.14 -6.01 -4.26
N VAL A 28 -4.33 -6.53 -3.06
CA VAL A 28 -3.52 -6.12 -1.91
C VAL A 28 -2.10 -6.68 -2.12
N PRO A 29 -1.03 -5.89 -1.93
CA PRO A 29 0.34 -6.39 -1.99
C PRO A 29 0.56 -7.50 -0.99
N LEU A 30 1.27 -8.56 -1.40
CA LEU A 30 1.75 -9.62 -0.49
C LEU A 30 2.51 -8.98 0.68
N GLN A 31 2.40 -9.59 1.87
CA GLN A 31 2.92 -9.09 3.17
C GLN A 31 2.16 -7.94 3.83
N HIS A 32 1.03 -7.49 3.28
CA HIS A 32 0.17 -6.53 3.97
C HIS A 32 -0.39 -7.11 5.28
N GLU A 33 -0.47 -6.29 6.33
CA GLU A 33 -1.00 -6.67 7.66
C GLU A 33 -2.46 -7.16 7.66
N VAL A 34 -3.17 -7.01 6.53
CA VAL A 34 -4.56 -7.41 6.41
C VAL A 34 -4.70 -8.93 6.33
N TYR A 35 -3.73 -9.63 5.73
CA TYR A 35 -3.76 -11.08 5.60
C TYR A 35 -3.81 -11.79 6.96
N PRO A 36 -2.83 -11.61 7.86
CA PRO A 36 -2.89 -12.26 9.17
C PRO A 36 -4.09 -11.79 10.00
N TYR A 37 -4.59 -10.57 9.75
CA TYR A 37 -5.78 -10.07 10.44
C TYR A 37 -7.06 -10.78 9.98
N ILE A 38 -7.24 -10.98 8.67
CA ILE A 38 -8.37 -11.76 8.11
C ILE A 38 -8.29 -13.21 8.60
N ASP A 39 -7.12 -13.83 8.54
CA ASP A 39 -6.92 -15.20 9.01
C ASP A 39 -7.33 -15.33 10.49
N ARG A 40 -6.99 -14.33 11.34
CA ARG A 40 -7.43 -14.27 12.74
C ARG A 40 -8.95 -14.11 12.89
N LEU A 41 -9.60 -13.31 12.04
CA LEU A 41 -11.05 -13.14 12.07
C LEU A 41 -11.76 -14.44 11.68
N ASP A 42 -11.23 -15.15 10.69
CA ASP A 42 -11.78 -16.42 10.21
C ASP A 42 -11.64 -17.53 11.27
N ILE A 43 -10.45 -17.67 11.88
CA ILE A 43 -10.22 -18.60 13.01
C ILE A 43 -11.19 -18.34 14.17
N LYS A 44 -11.55 -17.08 14.41
CA LYS A 44 -12.50 -16.69 15.45
C LYS A 44 -13.97 -16.84 15.02
N GLY A 45 -14.26 -17.23 13.78
CA GLY A 45 -15.60 -17.32 13.21
C GLY A 45 -16.30 -15.96 13.10
N LEU A 46 -15.54 -14.88 12.95
CA LEU A 46 -16.05 -13.51 12.94
C LEU A 46 -16.28 -12.97 11.53
N THR A 47 -15.75 -13.62 10.48
CA THR A 47 -15.89 -13.23 9.06
C THR A 47 -17.33 -13.36 8.53
N GLY A 48 -18.18 -14.12 9.21
CA GLY A 48 -19.58 -14.39 8.84
C GLY A 48 -19.75 -15.55 7.86
N GLU A 49 -18.76 -15.77 6.99
CA GLU A 49 -18.63 -16.91 6.08
C GLU A 49 -17.21 -17.45 6.14
N SER A 50 -16.99 -18.72 5.79
CA SER A 50 -15.64 -19.28 5.70
C SER A 50 -14.89 -18.62 4.54
N VAL A 51 -13.72 -18.04 4.85
CA VAL A 51 -12.85 -17.41 3.85
C VAL A 51 -11.73 -18.39 3.51
N SER A 52 -11.46 -18.61 2.22
CA SER A 52 -10.33 -19.45 1.80
C SER A 52 -9.01 -18.72 2.03
N THR A 53 -8.34 -19.00 3.14
CA THR A 53 -7.11 -18.31 3.58
C THR A 53 -5.84 -18.73 2.84
N ASP A 54 -5.93 -19.81 2.05
CA ASP A 54 -4.84 -20.38 1.27
C ASP A 54 -4.56 -19.61 -0.04
N TYR A 55 -5.57 -18.92 -0.60
CA TYR A 55 -5.45 -18.22 -1.89
C TYR A 55 -5.14 -16.74 -1.67
N LYS A 56 -3.85 -16.39 -1.78
CA LYS A 56 -3.34 -15.02 -1.68
C LYS A 56 -2.60 -14.66 -2.99
N PRO A 57 -2.60 -13.39 -3.44
CA PRO A 57 -3.18 -12.21 -2.79
C PRO A 57 -4.71 -12.10 -2.93
N TYR A 58 -5.35 -11.42 -1.98
CA TYR A 58 -6.77 -11.06 -2.08
C TYR A 58 -6.95 -9.79 -2.90
N SER A 59 -8.00 -9.76 -3.72
CA SER A 59 -8.47 -8.51 -4.32
C SER A 59 -8.98 -7.57 -3.24
N ARG A 60 -8.80 -6.26 -3.42
CA ARG A 60 -9.29 -5.24 -2.46
C ARG A 60 -10.80 -5.30 -2.28
N ARG A 61 -11.54 -5.57 -3.37
CA ARG A 61 -12.97 -5.84 -3.29
C ARG A 61 -13.31 -7.02 -2.38
N ALA A 62 -12.60 -8.15 -2.49
CA ALA A 62 -12.84 -9.31 -1.63
C ALA A 62 -12.58 -8.98 -0.15
N VAL A 63 -11.48 -8.28 0.14
CA VAL A 63 -11.17 -7.81 1.50
C VAL A 63 -12.27 -6.91 2.07
N SER A 64 -12.73 -5.95 1.26
CA SER A 64 -13.81 -5.02 1.60
C SER A 64 -15.13 -5.75 1.86
N GLU A 65 -15.43 -6.81 1.10
CA GLU A 65 -16.58 -7.68 1.32
C GLU A 65 -16.47 -8.47 2.63
N ILE A 66 -15.33 -9.10 2.90
CA ILE A 66 -15.05 -9.83 4.16
C ILE A 66 -15.26 -8.90 5.37
N PHE A 67 -14.71 -7.68 5.32
CA PHE A 67 -14.92 -6.71 6.39
C PHE A 67 -16.37 -6.25 6.51
N SER A 68 -17.12 -6.16 5.41
CA SER A 68 -18.54 -5.80 5.46
C SER A 68 -19.42 -6.87 6.12
N LYS A 69 -19.08 -8.16 5.95
CA LYS A 69 -19.80 -9.30 6.53
C LYS A 69 -19.35 -9.63 7.97
N SER A 70 -18.21 -9.10 8.40
CA SER A 70 -17.63 -9.43 9.70
C SER A 70 -18.49 -8.98 10.88
N ASN A 71 -18.69 -9.87 11.86
CA ASN A 71 -19.48 -9.61 13.07
C ASN A 71 -18.67 -8.85 14.13
N THR A 72 -18.92 -7.55 14.24
CA THR A 72 -18.22 -6.65 15.18
C THR A 72 -18.94 -6.44 16.52
N LYS A 73 -20.05 -7.16 16.77
CA LYS A 73 -20.89 -6.95 17.97
C LYS A 73 -20.15 -7.27 19.28
N LYS A 74 -19.34 -8.33 19.27
CA LYS A 74 -18.57 -8.81 20.44
C LYS A 74 -17.21 -8.12 20.61
N PHE A 75 -16.90 -7.11 19.79
CA PHE A 75 -15.58 -6.49 19.83
C PHE A 75 -15.46 -5.59 21.06
N SER A 76 -14.34 -5.71 21.76
CA SER A 76 -13.94 -4.69 22.73
C SER A 76 -13.73 -3.35 22.00
N ALA A 77 -13.74 -2.23 22.74
CA ALA A 77 -13.47 -0.92 22.16
C ALA A 77 -12.12 -0.89 21.42
N ARG A 78 -11.11 -1.58 21.98
CA ARG A 78 -9.78 -1.71 21.37
C ARG A 78 -9.82 -2.55 20.09
N ASP A 79 -10.51 -3.69 20.10
CA ASP A 79 -10.62 -4.54 18.90
C ASP A 79 -11.39 -3.84 17.78
N ARG A 80 -12.42 -3.05 18.11
CA ARG A 80 -13.15 -2.25 17.14
C ARG A 80 -12.28 -1.16 16.53
N ALA A 81 -11.49 -0.46 17.34
CA ALA A 81 -10.53 0.51 16.84
C ALA A 81 -9.49 -0.13 15.90
N TRP A 82 -8.93 -1.27 16.28
CA TRP A 82 -8.02 -2.03 15.41
C TRP A 82 -8.68 -2.49 14.12
N PHE A 83 -9.91 -3.00 14.19
CA PHE A 83 -10.69 -3.38 13.02
C PHE A 83 -10.88 -2.22 12.05
N ASP A 84 -11.30 -1.06 12.57
CA ASP A 84 -11.51 0.14 11.76
C ASP A 84 -10.19 0.63 11.12
N LEU A 85 -9.08 0.59 11.86
CA LEU A 85 -7.75 0.94 11.35
C LEU A 85 -7.29 -0.02 10.25
N THR A 86 -7.37 -1.34 10.47
CA THR A 86 -6.98 -2.33 9.47
C THR A 86 -7.85 -2.22 8.22
N ARG A 87 -9.14 -1.97 8.39
CA ARG A 87 -10.08 -1.77 7.28
C ARG A 87 -9.72 -0.52 6.46
N LEU A 88 -9.31 0.57 7.11
CA LEU A 88 -8.79 1.76 6.45
C LEU A 88 -7.46 1.47 5.73
N ALA A 89 -6.52 0.77 6.39
CA ALA A 89 -5.22 0.42 5.83
C ALA A 89 -5.34 -0.51 4.61
N ALA A 90 -6.30 -1.43 4.62
CA ALA A 90 -6.59 -2.34 3.51
C ALA A 90 -7.24 -1.67 2.30
N ASP A 91 -7.42 -0.36 2.34
CA ASP A 91 -8.05 0.42 1.29
C ASP A 91 -9.51 0.01 1.01
N ASP A 92 -10.30 -0.22 2.05
CA ASP A 92 -11.72 -0.52 1.92
C ASP A 92 -12.55 0.67 1.38
N ASP A 93 -13.12 0.52 0.18
CA ASP A 93 -13.95 1.52 -0.50
C ASP A 93 -15.34 1.74 0.16
N PHE A 94 -15.80 0.87 1.06
CA PHE A 94 -17.10 1.01 1.75
C PHE A 94 -17.05 1.85 3.05
N VAL A 95 -15.86 2.18 3.57
CA VAL A 95 -15.68 3.00 4.81
C VAL A 95 -15.97 4.49 4.59
N ASP A 96 -16.37 4.85 3.37
CA ASP A 96 -16.10 6.13 2.75
C ASP A 96 -17.16 7.21 3.05
N LYS A 97 -17.47 7.43 4.34
CA LYS A 97 -18.58 8.32 4.75
C LYS A 97 -18.19 9.61 5.47
N THR A 98 -16.91 9.92 5.66
CA THR A 98 -16.51 11.16 6.37
C THR A 98 -16.09 12.25 5.39
N GLN A 99 -16.91 13.29 5.17
CA GLN A 99 -16.51 14.42 4.33
C GLN A 99 -15.56 15.37 5.08
N GLY A 100 -14.45 15.74 4.43
CA GLY A 100 -13.51 16.75 4.92
C GLY A 100 -14.16 18.14 5.05
N LYS A 101 -13.84 18.85 6.14
CA LYS A 101 -14.34 20.21 6.42
C LYS A 101 -13.25 21.26 6.14
N GLY A 102 -13.63 22.48 5.74
CA GLY A 102 -12.74 23.65 5.66
C GLY A 102 -11.90 23.80 4.38
N VAL A 103 -10.73 24.46 4.49
CA VAL A 103 -9.83 24.77 3.35
C VAL A 103 -9.23 23.51 2.72
N LEU A 104 -9.19 22.42 3.49
CA LEU A 104 -8.74 21.10 3.05
C LEU A 104 -9.84 20.29 2.35
N LYS A 105 -11.00 20.85 1.94
CA LYS A 105 -12.10 20.06 1.32
C LYS A 105 -11.69 19.15 0.14
N LYS A 106 -10.61 19.48 -0.58
CA LYS A 106 -10.07 18.64 -1.66
C LYS A 106 -9.10 17.55 -1.17
N LEU A 107 -8.52 17.74 0.02
CA LEU A 107 -7.60 16.81 0.66
C LEU A 107 -8.34 16.03 1.76
N TYR A 108 -8.04 14.74 1.95
CA TYR A 108 -8.74 13.93 2.97
C TYR A 108 -10.28 14.03 2.88
N GLN A 109 -10.81 13.86 1.66
CA GLN A 109 -12.26 13.72 1.45
C GLN A 109 -12.83 12.50 2.18
N ASN A 110 -11.96 11.57 2.59
CA ASN A 110 -12.22 10.46 3.48
C ASN A 110 -11.07 10.35 4.50
N ARG A 111 -11.16 9.38 5.42
CA ARG A 111 -10.15 9.18 6.48
C ARG A 111 -8.81 8.62 5.99
N ARG A 112 -8.75 8.13 4.75
CA ARG A 112 -7.66 7.29 4.25
C ARG A 112 -6.80 7.99 3.21
N ASP A 113 -7.44 8.67 2.26
CA ASP A 113 -6.81 9.16 1.04
C ASP A 113 -6.51 10.66 1.14
N PHE A 114 -5.23 11.01 1.02
CA PHE A 114 -4.79 12.41 0.98
C PHE A 114 -5.43 13.14 -0.20
N PHE A 115 -5.41 12.55 -1.39
CA PHE A 115 -6.08 13.07 -2.57
C PHE A 115 -6.81 11.98 -3.35
N ARG A 116 -8.00 12.31 -3.86
CA ARG A 116 -8.87 11.37 -4.56
C ARG A 116 -9.59 12.02 -5.73
N VAL A 117 -9.67 11.29 -6.84
CA VAL A 117 -10.53 11.58 -7.99
C VAL A 117 -11.39 10.36 -8.28
N LYS A 118 -12.72 10.52 -8.30
CA LYS A 118 -13.67 9.44 -8.58
C LYS A 118 -14.71 9.91 -9.58
N ASN A 119 -14.56 9.43 -10.81
CA ASN A 119 -15.49 9.61 -11.93
C ASN A 119 -15.88 8.22 -12.48
N ASP A 120 -16.84 8.16 -13.40
CA ASP A 120 -17.29 6.88 -13.98
C ASP A 120 -16.18 6.09 -14.68
N ASN A 121 -15.21 6.81 -15.25
CA ASN A 121 -14.09 6.21 -15.96
C ASN A 121 -12.83 6.10 -15.11
N PHE A 122 -12.65 6.90 -14.06
CA PHE A 122 -11.38 6.94 -13.33
C PHE A 122 -11.61 6.97 -11.83
N ARG A 123 -10.95 6.04 -11.12
CA ARG A 123 -10.78 6.10 -9.67
C ARG A 123 -9.30 6.22 -9.41
N ILE A 124 -8.85 7.33 -8.84
CA ILE A 124 -7.44 7.57 -8.55
C ILE A 124 -7.34 8.01 -7.09
N TYR A 125 -6.41 7.39 -6.37
CA TYR A 125 -6.10 7.65 -4.97
C TYR A 125 -4.60 7.90 -4.87
N MET A 126 -4.23 8.96 -4.17
CA MET A 126 -2.85 9.38 -3.99
C MET A 126 -2.58 9.66 -2.51
N ASN A 127 -1.52 9.05 -1.98
CA ASN A 127 -1.13 9.14 -0.58
C ASN A 127 0.38 9.44 -0.46
N PRO A 128 0.79 10.45 0.32
CA PRO A 128 2.20 10.63 0.63
C PRO A 128 2.68 9.52 1.56
N ILE A 129 3.94 9.11 1.39
CA ILE A 129 4.66 8.21 2.28
C ILE A 129 5.70 9.05 3.02
N GLY A 130 5.76 8.90 4.34
CA GLY A 130 6.72 9.61 5.19
C GLY A 130 7.10 8.78 6.40
N ILE A 131 8.41 8.55 6.60
CA ILE A 131 9.00 7.95 7.78
C ILE A 131 10.15 8.85 8.21
N LEU A 132 9.97 9.51 9.35
CA LEU A 132 10.99 10.36 9.97
C LEU A 132 11.46 9.71 11.26
N GLY A 133 12.77 9.66 11.46
CA GLY A 133 13.40 9.19 12.69
C GLY A 133 14.66 9.98 12.97
N ALA A 134 14.91 10.26 14.23
CA ALA A 134 16.14 10.89 14.69
C ALA A 134 16.56 10.23 16.01
N GLY A 135 17.86 10.11 16.23
CA GLY A 135 18.42 9.50 17.43
C GLY A 135 19.88 9.90 17.62
N VAL A 136 20.39 9.63 18.82
CA VAL A 136 21.80 9.85 19.16
C VAL A 136 22.47 8.53 19.48
N ASP A 137 23.66 8.33 18.97
CA ASP A 137 24.52 7.20 19.32
C ASP A 137 25.14 7.43 20.69
N GLN A 138 24.60 6.77 21.73
CA GLN A 138 25.07 6.95 23.11
C GLN A 138 26.35 6.16 23.41
N HIS A 139 26.64 5.11 22.63
CA HIS A 139 27.79 4.24 22.91
C HIS A 139 29.13 4.91 22.59
N ASN A 140 29.11 5.89 21.68
CA ASN A 140 30.29 6.63 21.25
C ASN A 140 30.42 7.99 21.97
N TYR A 141 29.65 8.22 23.05
CA TYR A 141 29.64 9.47 23.79
C TYR A 141 30.86 9.60 24.71
N THR A 142 31.76 10.55 24.41
CA THR A 142 32.92 10.90 25.27
C THR A 142 32.72 12.30 25.89
N PRO A 143 32.59 12.44 27.22
CA PRO A 143 32.42 13.76 27.84
C PRO A 143 33.55 14.74 27.48
N GLY A 144 33.21 15.98 27.10
CA GLY A 144 34.20 17.06 26.87
C GLY A 144 34.72 17.21 25.43
N LEU A 145 34.30 16.37 24.48
CA LEU A 145 34.63 16.50 23.05
C LEU A 145 33.40 16.90 22.23
N VAL A 146 33.56 17.79 21.25
CA VAL A 146 32.51 18.05 20.24
C VAL A 146 32.40 16.81 19.34
N GLN A 147 31.29 16.08 19.44
CA GLN A 147 31.05 14.89 18.62
C GLN A 147 29.92 15.16 17.62
N GLU A 148 30.28 15.76 16.48
CA GLU A 148 29.35 16.09 15.38
C GLU A 148 28.70 14.84 14.72
N SER A 149 29.18 13.65 15.05
CA SER A 149 28.85 12.40 14.38
C SER A 149 27.93 11.46 15.16
N LEU A 150 27.36 11.89 16.29
CA LEU A 150 26.44 11.06 17.09
C LEU A 150 24.98 11.13 16.62
N LEU A 151 24.59 12.22 15.95
CA LEU A 151 23.25 12.37 15.42
C LEU A 151 23.05 11.41 14.25
N ASN A 152 22.06 10.54 14.39
CA ASN A 152 21.57 9.64 13.37
C ASN A 152 20.17 10.10 12.97
N TYR A 153 19.85 10.04 11.69
CA TYR A 153 18.51 10.37 11.22
C TYR A 153 18.11 9.46 10.08
N ARG A 154 16.81 9.35 9.86
CA ARG A 154 16.19 8.71 8.72
C ARG A 154 15.05 9.59 8.25
N ASN A 155 15.01 9.81 6.95
CA ASN A 155 13.97 10.51 6.23
C ASN A 155 13.65 9.71 4.98
N SER A 156 12.66 8.82 5.09
CA SER A 156 12.08 8.15 3.93
C SER A 156 10.84 8.91 3.51
N ARG A 157 10.80 9.37 2.26
CA ARG A 157 9.66 10.11 1.71
C ARG A 157 9.29 9.59 0.34
N GLY A 158 8.02 9.72 -0.02
CA GLY A 158 7.55 9.25 -1.30
C GLY A 158 6.08 9.48 -1.51
N VAL A 159 5.56 8.91 -2.59
CA VAL A 159 4.15 8.98 -2.94
C VAL A 159 3.71 7.61 -3.47
N ARG A 160 2.53 7.19 -3.01
CA ARG A 160 1.79 6.05 -3.52
C ARG A 160 0.61 6.55 -4.34
N VAL A 161 0.52 6.10 -5.58
CA VAL A 161 -0.60 6.37 -6.48
C VAL A 161 -1.22 5.04 -6.88
N ARG A 162 -2.54 4.92 -6.73
CA ARG A 162 -3.27 3.73 -7.16
C ARG A 162 -4.61 4.10 -7.76
N GLY A 163 -5.18 3.20 -8.55
CA GLY A 163 -6.46 3.47 -9.16
C GLY A 163 -6.96 2.42 -10.12
N THR A 164 -8.10 2.72 -10.73
CA THR A 164 -8.66 1.98 -11.86
C THR A 164 -9.07 2.93 -12.97
N ALA A 165 -8.65 2.65 -14.20
CA ALA A 165 -9.10 3.30 -15.41
C ALA A 165 -10.14 2.42 -16.14
N PHE A 166 -11.20 3.06 -16.63
CA PHE A 166 -12.35 2.50 -17.36
C PHE A 166 -12.99 1.28 -16.69
N LYS A 167 -12.88 1.16 -15.36
CA LYS A 167 -13.31 -0.03 -14.58
C LYS A 167 -12.69 -1.34 -15.09
N ARG A 168 -11.59 -1.28 -15.84
CA ARG A 168 -10.96 -2.42 -16.52
C ARG A 168 -9.47 -2.56 -16.21
N LEU A 169 -8.76 -1.43 -16.06
CA LEU A 169 -7.33 -1.40 -15.82
C LEU A 169 -7.05 -0.91 -14.40
N GLY A 170 -6.70 -1.82 -13.50
CA GLY A 170 -6.13 -1.47 -12.19
C GLY A 170 -4.65 -1.08 -12.32
N PHE A 171 -4.21 -0.09 -11.55
CA PHE A 171 -2.80 0.29 -11.47
C PHE A 171 -2.40 0.65 -10.05
N PHE A 172 -1.14 0.37 -9.72
CA PHE A 172 -0.49 0.71 -8.47
C PHE A 172 0.95 1.13 -8.77
N THR A 173 1.37 2.25 -8.21
CA THR A 173 2.73 2.77 -8.34
C THR A 173 3.15 3.40 -7.03
N GLU A 174 4.33 3.05 -6.56
CA GLU A 174 4.94 3.62 -5.36
C GLU A 174 6.33 4.10 -5.72
N VAL A 175 6.61 5.37 -5.44
CA VAL A 175 7.92 5.97 -5.66
C VAL A 175 8.38 6.54 -4.33
N THR A 176 9.53 6.05 -3.84
CA THR A 176 10.10 6.42 -2.56
C THR A 176 11.58 6.72 -2.70
N GLU A 177 12.06 7.67 -1.88
CA GLU A 177 13.48 7.86 -1.61
C GLU A 177 13.73 7.68 -0.12
N ASN A 178 14.95 7.26 0.23
CA ASN A 178 15.37 7.12 1.62
C ASN A 178 16.70 7.85 1.83
N GLN A 179 16.68 8.84 2.71
CA GLN A 179 17.87 9.55 3.16
C GLN A 179 18.12 9.19 4.62
N TRP A 180 19.34 8.82 4.97
CA TRP A 180 19.65 8.46 6.35
C TRP A 180 21.12 8.73 6.67
N LYS A 181 21.39 9.04 7.94
CA LYS A 181 22.73 9.08 8.51
C LYS A 181 22.91 7.86 9.41
N ALA A 182 23.79 6.97 8.97
CA ALA A 182 24.08 5.72 9.65
C ALA A 182 24.71 5.93 11.03
N PRO A 183 24.47 5.03 12.00
CA PRO A 183 25.21 4.97 13.26
C PRO A 183 26.73 4.86 13.05
N VAL A 184 27.51 5.22 14.07
CA VAL A 184 28.98 5.30 13.99
C VAL A 184 29.59 3.97 13.56
N PHE A 185 29.14 2.86 14.15
CA PHE A 185 29.69 1.53 13.85
C PHE A 185 29.49 1.12 12.38
N MET A 186 28.35 1.48 11.77
CA MET A 186 28.10 1.20 10.35
C MET A 186 28.96 2.07 9.44
N ARG A 187 29.18 3.34 9.80
CA ARG A 187 30.07 4.22 9.03
C ARG A 187 31.52 3.77 9.10
N ASN A 188 31.98 3.33 10.28
CA ASN A 188 33.32 2.78 10.46
C ASN A 188 33.48 1.50 9.63
N ALA A 189 32.49 0.60 9.66
CA ALA A 189 32.49 -0.60 8.83
C ALA A 189 32.54 -0.24 7.34
N HIS A 190 31.73 0.71 6.87
CA HIS A 190 31.76 1.18 5.49
C HIS A 190 33.11 1.81 5.10
N THR A 191 33.75 2.56 6.00
CA THR A 191 35.07 3.15 5.74
C THR A 191 36.14 2.07 5.54
N GLN A 192 35.98 0.91 6.18
CA GLN A 192 36.90 -0.22 6.06
C GLN A 192 36.57 -1.13 4.87
N SER A 193 35.29 -1.40 4.62
CA SER A 193 34.85 -2.37 3.59
C SER A 193 34.50 -1.73 2.25
N GLY A 194 34.25 -0.42 2.21
CA GLY A 194 33.69 0.29 1.06
C GLY A 194 32.22 -0.06 0.76
N VAL A 195 31.56 -0.85 1.62
CA VAL A 195 30.20 -1.37 1.39
C VAL A 195 29.35 -1.24 2.65
N LEU A 196 28.11 -0.76 2.49
CA LEU A 196 27.10 -0.78 3.55
C LEU A 196 26.33 -2.10 3.46
N ALA A 197 26.43 -2.93 4.48
CA ALA A 197 25.74 -4.22 4.52
C ALA A 197 24.21 -4.03 4.48
N GLY A 198 23.54 -4.80 3.63
CA GLY A 198 22.08 -4.75 3.46
C GLY A 198 21.57 -3.66 2.52
N GLU A 199 22.44 -2.78 2.03
CA GLU A 199 22.10 -1.75 1.05
C GLU A 199 22.70 -2.11 -0.32
N ASN A 200 21.92 -1.95 -1.38
CA ASN A 200 22.34 -2.35 -2.72
C ASN A 200 23.02 -1.18 -3.46
N PHE A 201 22.34 -0.03 -3.51
CA PHE A 201 22.87 1.21 -4.09
C PHE A 201 22.81 2.34 -3.06
N VAL A 202 23.97 2.93 -2.77
CA VAL A 202 24.09 4.08 -1.87
C VAL A 202 24.73 5.23 -2.63
N LYS A 203 24.05 6.38 -2.61
CA LYS A 203 24.61 7.64 -3.10
C LYS A 203 25.00 8.49 -1.90
N ILE A 204 26.28 8.81 -1.81
CA ILE A 204 26.83 9.71 -0.81
C ILE A 204 26.66 11.15 -1.33
N PHE A 205 26.15 12.04 -0.47
CA PHE A 205 25.94 13.45 -0.77
C PHE A 205 26.85 14.31 0.11
#